data_AF-A0A918GJQ6-F1
#
_entry.id   AF-A0A918GJQ6-F1
#
_cell.length_a   1.000
_cell.length_b   1.000
_cell.length_c   1.000
_cell.angle_alpha   90.00
_cell.angle_beta   90.00
_cell.angle_gamma   90.00
#
_symmetry.space_group_name_H-M   'P 1'
#
loop_
_entity.id
_entity.type
_entity.pdbx_description
1 polymer ?
#
loop_
_entity_poly.entity_id
_entity_poly.type
_entity_poly.pdbx_seq_one_letter_code
_entity_poly.pdbx_strand_id
1 'polypeptide(L)'
;MDQVTRPTRTRRTAEDRRRQLIGIGLRMLTTRPIHDITVDDVAAQAGIARSLLFHYFPTKQDFYVEVVRAAGRRMLRATRVDPDAPGPQRLRAIVEGYIAFLTRRRSQYVGLFRAGGQGDWVRAVHDETQTALTERTLDALGLAEPDEVTELAVRAWWAFTEELTIEWTGRGRTDHDALVELLLSTLDGLVRR
;
A
#
# COMPACT_ATOMS: atom_id res chain seq x y z
N MET A 1 11.63 -56.02 -4.09
CA MET A 1 12.16 -54.94 -3.22
C MET A 1 11.68 -53.64 -3.81
N ASP A 2 10.39 -53.34 -3.61
CA ASP A 2 9.76 -52.17 -4.24
C ASP A 2 9.62 -51.06 -3.22
N GLN A 3 10.27 -49.94 -3.56
CA GLN A 3 10.35 -48.74 -2.75
C GLN A 3 8.97 -48.12 -2.61
N VAL A 4 8.53 -47.98 -1.36
CA VAL A 4 7.41 -47.13 -0.98
C VAL A 4 7.81 -45.68 -1.26
N THR A 5 7.32 -45.11 -2.35
CA THR A 5 7.43 -43.68 -2.63
C THR A 5 6.64 -42.92 -1.57
N ARG A 6 7.35 -42.29 -0.64
CA ARG A 6 6.76 -41.53 0.48
C ARG A 6 6.03 -40.30 -0.09
N PRO A 7 4.75 -40.06 0.23
CA PRO A 7 4.01 -38.93 -0.34
C PRO A 7 4.58 -37.60 0.19
N THR A 8 4.91 -36.69 -0.73
CA THR A 8 5.44 -35.34 -0.45
C THR A 8 4.40 -34.52 0.32
N ARG A 9 4.53 -34.51 1.65
CA ARG A 9 3.58 -33.81 2.54
C ARG A 9 3.77 -32.29 2.45
N THR A 10 2.76 -31.64 1.85
CA THR A 10 2.30 -30.26 2.10
C THR A 10 3.15 -29.09 1.61
N ARG A 11 2.97 -28.84 0.31
CA ARG A 11 3.01 -27.52 -0.34
C ARG A 11 1.73 -26.68 -0.01
N ARG A 12 1.09 -26.91 1.15
CA ARG A 12 0.33 -25.88 1.91
C ARG A 12 1.38 -25.04 2.65
N THR A 13 2.16 -24.36 1.82
CA THR A 13 3.61 -24.12 1.89
C THR A 13 4.03 -23.22 3.05
N ALA A 14 5.33 -23.19 3.34
CA ALA A 14 5.95 -22.10 4.08
C ALA A 14 5.43 -20.70 3.64
N GLU A 15 5.12 -20.54 2.35
CA GLU A 15 4.53 -19.32 1.78
C GLU A 15 3.08 -19.06 2.25
N ASP A 16 2.22 -20.09 2.31
CA ASP A 16 0.88 -19.97 2.90
C ASP A 16 0.95 -19.50 4.35
N ARG A 17 1.89 -20.07 5.11
CA ARG A 17 2.11 -19.68 6.51
C ARG A 17 2.61 -18.23 6.60
N ARG A 18 3.57 -17.84 5.76
CA ARG A 18 4.07 -16.47 5.69
C ARG A 18 2.94 -15.49 5.36
N ARG A 19 2.10 -15.79 4.36
CA ARG A 19 0.91 -15.00 4.00
C ARG A 19 -0.10 -14.91 5.14
N GLN A 20 -0.33 -15.99 5.87
CA GLN A 20 -1.23 -16.00 7.02
C GLN A 20 -0.74 -15.03 8.11
N LEU A 21 0.56 -15.09 8.46
CA LEU A 21 1.17 -14.23 9.48
C LEU A 21 1.09 -12.74 9.09
N ILE A 22 1.42 -12.43 7.84
CA ILE A 22 1.26 -11.07 7.28
C ILE A 22 -0.20 -10.63 7.33
N GLY A 23 -1.12 -11.53 6.98
CA GLY A 23 -2.56 -11.26 7.01
C GLY A 23 -3.08 -10.97 8.42
N ILE A 24 -2.55 -11.65 9.44
CA ILE A 24 -2.84 -11.38 10.86
C ILE A 24 -2.34 -9.98 11.22
N GLY A 25 -1.08 -9.66 10.95
CA GLY A 25 -0.50 -8.33 11.22
C GLY A 25 -1.26 -7.21 10.50
N LEU A 26 -1.65 -7.42 9.25
CA LEU A 26 -2.42 -6.45 8.47
C LEU A 26 -3.82 -6.21 9.05
N ARG A 27 -4.48 -7.24 9.60
CA ARG A 27 -5.76 -7.07 10.30
C ARG A 27 -5.58 -6.29 11.59
N MET A 28 -4.54 -6.59 12.36
CA MET A 28 -4.23 -5.86 13.58
C MET A 28 -3.95 -4.38 13.32
N LEU A 29 -3.30 -4.05 12.21
CA LEU A 29 -3.03 -2.65 11.79
C LEU A 29 -4.31 -1.83 11.58
N THR A 30 -5.48 -2.47 11.48
CA THR A 30 -6.75 -1.75 11.34
C THR A 30 -7.26 -1.14 12.64
N THR A 31 -6.81 -1.66 13.79
CA THR A 31 -7.32 -1.25 15.11
C THR A 31 -6.23 -0.69 16.02
N ARG A 32 -4.95 -0.85 15.67
CA ARG A 32 -3.82 -0.37 16.47
C ARG A 32 -2.64 0.08 15.62
N PRO A 33 -1.82 1.04 16.12
CA PRO A 33 -0.55 1.42 15.50
C PRO A 33 0.41 0.22 15.31
N ILE A 34 1.29 0.31 14.32
CA ILE A 34 2.25 -0.77 13.99
C ILE A 34 3.17 -1.14 15.16
N HIS A 35 3.56 -0.18 16.00
CA HIS A 35 4.45 -0.41 17.13
C HIS A 35 3.78 -1.21 18.27
N ASP A 36 2.45 -1.14 18.37
CA ASP A 36 1.65 -1.89 19.35
C ASP A 36 1.37 -3.33 18.92
N ILE A 37 1.71 -3.71 17.68
CA ILE A 37 1.52 -5.08 17.17
C ILE A 37 2.69 -5.94 17.60
N THR A 38 2.59 -6.75 18.64
CA THR A 38 3.72 -7.60 19.04
C THR A 38 3.80 -8.89 18.22
N VAL A 39 5.01 -9.45 18.09
CA VAL A 39 5.20 -10.78 17.47
C VAL A 39 4.51 -11.89 18.29
N ASP A 40 4.36 -11.69 19.60
CA ASP A 40 3.66 -12.63 20.48
C ASP A 40 2.16 -12.65 20.20
N ASP A 41 1.54 -11.48 20.02
CA ASP A 41 0.12 -11.40 19.66
C ASP A 41 -0.16 -12.11 18.33
N VAL A 42 0.73 -11.92 17.35
CA VAL A 42 0.61 -12.54 16.02
C VAL A 42 0.78 -14.06 16.12
N ALA A 43 1.77 -14.52 16.88
CA ALA A 43 2.02 -15.94 17.11
C ALA A 43 0.84 -16.61 17.84
N ALA A 44 0.33 -15.96 18.89
CA ALA A 44 -0.84 -16.41 19.62
C ALA A 44 -2.08 -16.50 18.71
N GLN A 45 -2.36 -15.47 17.91
CA GLN A 45 -3.49 -15.49 16.98
C GLN A 45 -3.31 -16.52 15.84
N ALA A 46 -2.07 -16.83 15.47
CA ALA A 46 -1.76 -17.86 14.48
C ALA A 46 -1.76 -19.29 15.05
N GLY A 47 -1.82 -19.45 16.37
CA GLY A 47 -1.71 -20.73 17.06
C GLY A 47 -0.33 -21.38 16.91
N ILE A 48 0.74 -20.58 16.91
CA ILE A 48 2.12 -21.07 16.76
C ILE A 48 3.04 -20.55 17.88
N ALA A 49 4.17 -21.21 18.07
CA ALA A 49 5.23 -20.70 18.93
C ALA A 49 5.89 -19.44 18.33
N ARG A 50 6.32 -18.50 19.19
CA ARG A 50 7.08 -17.30 18.81
C ARG A 50 8.30 -17.64 17.92
N SER A 51 9.03 -18.71 18.25
CA SER A 51 10.20 -19.18 17.48
C SER A 51 9.86 -19.52 16.03
N LEU A 52 8.67 -20.05 15.77
CA LEU A 52 8.24 -20.38 14.41
C LEU A 52 7.92 -19.12 13.59
N LEU A 53 7.49 -18.02 14.22
CA LEU A 53 7.36 -16.74 13.51
C LEU A 53 8.72 -16.23 13.06
N PHE A 54 9.73 -16.29 13.94
CA PHE A 54 11.10 -15.87 13.61
C PHE A 54 11.78 -16.76 12.56
N HIS A 55 11.32 -18.00 12.39
CA HIS A 55 11.73 -18.84 11.26
C HIS A 55 11.32 -18.24 9.89
N TYR A 56 10.19 -17.52 9.82
CA TYR A 56 9.73 -16.87 8.58
C TYR A 56 10.20 -15.42 8.43
N PHE A 57 10.47 -14.75 9.55
CA PHE A 57 10.89 -13.34 9.60
C PHE A 57 12.05 -13.22 10.59
N PRO A 58 13.31 -13.12 10.12
CA PRO A 58 14.49 -13.17 10.98
C PRO A 58 14.45 -12.14 12.12
N THR A 59 13.88 -10.96 11.86
CA THR A 59 13.68 -9.92 12.86
C THR A 59 12.21 -9.46 12.93
N LYS A 60 11.87 -8.77 14.04
CA LYS A 60 10.57 -8.09 14.19
C LYS A 60 10.37 -7.02 13.11
N GLN A 61 11.46 -6.35 12.70
CA GLN A 61 11.41 -5.36 11.62
C GLN A 61 11.08 -6.01 10.28
N ASP A 62 11.67 -7.16 9.95
CA ASP A 62 11.36 -7.88 8.70
C ASP A 62 9.88 -8.26 8.61
N PHE A 63 9.30 -8.68 9.72
CA PHE A 63 7.86 -8.93 9.79
C PHE A 63 7.04 -7.66 9.55
N TYR A 64 7.40 -6.54 10.19
CA TYR A 64 6.69 -5.28 10.03
C TYR A 64 6.79 -4.70 8.62
N VAL A 65 7.98 -4.75 8.00
CA VAL A 65 8.19 -4.36 6.60
C VAL A 65 7.18 -5.09 5.71
N GLU A 66 7.01 -6.40 5.91
CA GLU A 66 6.10 -7.21 5.10
C GLU A 66 4.62 -6.93 5.35
N VAL A 67 4.26 -6.56 6.58
CA VAL A 67 2.91 -6.09 6.93
C VAL A 67 2.61 -4.74 6.27
N VAL A 68 3.54 -3.78 6.34
CA VAL A 68 3.37 -2.45 5.72
C VAL A 68 3.35 -2.58 4.19
N ARG A 69 4.22 -3.41 3.59
CA ARG A 69 4.14 -3.74 2.16
C ARG A 69 2.81 -4.36 1.79
N ALA A 70 2.22 -5.19 2.65
CA ALA A 70 0.89 -5.73 2.41
C ALA A 70 -0.21 -4.65 2.43
N ALA A 71 -0.06 -3.62 3.27
CA ALA A 71 -0.91 -2.45 3.27
C ALA A 71 -0.73 -1.62 1.98
N GLY A 72 0.50 -1.36 1.55
CA GLY A 72 0.81 -0.72 0.25
C GLY A 72 0.21 -1.49 -0.93
N ARG A 73 0.36 -2.81 -0.98
CA ARG A 73 -0.31 -3.66 -1.98
C ARG A 73 -1.84 -3.56 -1.91
N ARG A 74 -2.43 -3.27 -0.75
CA ARG A 74 -3.89 -3.05 -0.62
C ARG A 74 -4.29 -1.70 -1.19
N MET A 75 -3.48 -0.65 -1.00
CA MET A 75 -3.65 0.64 -1.68
C MET A 75 -3.59 0.46 -3.19
N LEU A 76 -2.55 -0.19 -3.72
CA LEU A 76 -2.38 -0.43 -5.15
C LEU A 76 -3.51 -1.26 -5.76
N ARG A 77 -4.17 -2.12 -4.98
CA ARG A 77 -5.38 -2.83 -5.41
C ARG A 77 -6.61 -1.93 -5.46
N ALA A 78 -6.72 -0.96 -4.55
CA ALA A 78 -7.82 0.00 -4.53
C ALA A 78 -7.76 0.98 -5.70
N THR A 79 -6.57 1.23 -6.26
CA THR A 79 -6.35 2.09 -7.42
C THR A 79 -6.24 1.31 -8.73
N ARG A 80 -6.63 0.02 -8.76
CA ARG A 80 -6.59 -0.79 -9.99
C ARG A 80 -7.58 -0.25 -11.00
N VAL A 81 -7.16 -0.25 -12.26
CA VAL A 81 -7.95 0.21 -13.39
C VAL A 81 -8.10 -0.89 -14.41
N ASP A 82 -9.16 -0.78 -15.20
CA ASP A 82 -9.29 -1.54 -16.44
C ASP A 82 -8.22 -1.04 -17.43
N PRO A 83 -7.30 -1.90 -17.91
CA PRO A 83 -6.30 -1.50 -18.89
C PRO A 83 -6.91 -1.09 -20.23
N ASP A 84 -8.12 -1.57 -20.57
CA ASP A 84 -8.79 -1.29 -21.84
C ASP A 84 -9.64 0.00 -21.78
N ALA A 85 -9.78 0.61 -20.60
CA ALA A 85 -10.51 1.86 -20.44
C ALA A 85 -9.70 3.07 -20.99
N PRO A 86 -10.36 4.11 -21.51
CA PRO A 86 -9.70 5.35 -21.91
C PRO A 86 -8.86 5.98 -20.79
N GLY A 87 -7.71 6.55 -21.14
CA GLY A 87 -6.76 7.18 -20.21
C GLY A 87 -7.41 8.11 -19.16
N PRO A 88 -8.28 9.07 -19.55
CA PRO A 88 -8.97 9.94 -18.59
C PRO A 88 -9.83 9.18 -17.57
N GLN A 89 -10.48 8.09 -17.98
CA GLN A 89 -11.27 7.26 -17.07
C GLN A 89 -10.37 6.48 -16.11
N ARG A 90 -9.23 5.98 -16.61
CA ARG A 90 -8.21 5.33 -15.79
C ARG A 90 -7.64 6.30 -14.74
N LEU A 91 -7.28 7.53 -15.12
CA LEU A 91 -6.76 8.55 -14.21
C LEU A 91 -7.76 8.88 -13.10
N ARG A 92 -9.02 9.12 -13.47
CA ARG A 92 -10.09 9.35 -12.49
C ARG A 92 -10.22 8.17 -11.52
N ALA A 93 -10.28 6.94 -12.02
CA ALA A 93 -10.40 5.75 -11.17
C ALA A 93 -9.21 5.55 -10.22
N ILE A 94 -7.97 5.89 -10.65
CA ILE A 94 -6.79 5.87 -9.78
C ILE A 94 -6.95 6.86 -8.62
N VAL A 95 -7.35 8.09 -8.92
CA VAL A 95 -7.54 9.16 -7.92
C VAL A 95 -8.67 8.81 -6.95
N GLU A 96 -9.84 8.42 -7.47
CA GLU A 96 -10.99 8.03 -6.65
C GLU A 96 -10.65 6.83 -5.75
N GLY A 97 -9.96 5.82 -6.29
CA GLY A 97 -9.52 4.65 -5.53
C GLY A 97 -8.56 5.02 -4.39
N TYR A 98 -7.67 5.98 -4.62
CA TYR A 98 -6.73 6.46 -3.62
C TYR A 98 -7.44 7.25 -2.52
N ILE A 99 -8.32 8.19 -2.88
CA ILE A 99 -9.12 8.97 -1.93
C ILE A 99 -9.98 8.04 -1.09
N ALA A 100 -10.69 7.09 -1.71
CA ALA A 100 -11.53 6.14 -1.00
C ALA A 100 -10.73 5.27 -0.01
N PHE A 101 -9.50 4.87 -0.38
CA PHE A 101 -8.63 4.11 0.52
C PHE A 101 -8.21 4.95 1.73
N LEU A 102 -7.70 6.17 1.51
CA LEU A 102 -7.24 7.05 2.57
C LEU A 102 -8.39 7.46 3.50
N THR A 103 -9.56 7.79 2.95
CA THR A 103 -10.74 8.17 3.72
C THR A 103 -11.15 7.07 4.69
N ARG A 104 -11.18 5.81 4.22
CA ARG A 104 -11.57 4.65 5.05
C ARG A 104 -10.55 4.27 6.12
N ARG A 105 -9.29 4.70 5.99
CA ARG A 105 -8.16 4.24 6.82
C ARG A 105 -7.32 5.40 7.36
N ARG A 106 -7.92 6.58 7.48
CA ARG A 106 -7.23 7.83 7.74
C ARG A 106 -6.32 7.76 8.97
N SER A 107 -6.89 7.39 10.12
CA SER A 107 -6.18 7.39 11.39
C SER A 107 -5.01 6.41 11.39
N GLN A 108 -5.21 5.22 10.80
CA GLN A 108 -4.16 4.21 10.67
C GLN A 108 -3.06 4.66 9.72
N TYR A 109 -3.42 5.30 8.61
CA TYR A 109 -2.46 5.82 7.64
C TYR A 109 -1.61 6.95 8.22
N VAL A 110 -2.24 7.94 8.87
CA VAL A 110 -1.55 9.04 9.54
C VAL A 110 -0.66 8.52 10.67
N GLY A 111 -1.15 7.59 11.49
CA GLY A 111 -0.35 6.97 12.55
C GLY A 111 0.84 6.17 12.02
N LEU A 112 0.70 5.54 10.85
CA LEU A 112 1.76 4.73 10.25
C LEU A 112 2.81 5.57 9.52
N PHE A 113 2.42 6.58 8.75
CA PHE A 113 3.35 7.28 7.86
C PHE A 113 3.72 8.69 8.32
N ARG A 114 2.89 9.35 9.15
CA ARG A 114 3.06 10.79 9.46
C ARG A 114 3.35 11.10 10.92
N ALA A 115 3.03 10.22 11.86
CA ALA A 115 3.19 10.45 13.30
C ALA A 115 4.65 10.58 13.80
N GLY A 116 5.64 10.60 12.89
CA GLY A 116 7.06 10.66 13.25
C GLY A 116 7.56 9.38 13.94
N GLY A 117 8.87 9.28 14.16
CA GLY A 117 9.47 8.15 14.89
C GLY A 117 9.51 6.80 14.15
N GLN A 118 9.02 6.76 12.91
CA GLN A 118 9.08 5.59 12.06
C GLN A 118 10.43 5.59 11.33
N GLY A 119 11.22 4.52 11.52
CA GLY A 119 12.56 4.39 10.94
C GLY A 119 12.56 4.42 9.41
N ASP A 120 13.74 4.45 8.80
CA ASP A 120 13.92 4.56 7.34
C ASP A 120 13.15 3.50 6.53
N TRP A 121 12.90 2.32 7.12
CA TRP A 121 12.18 1.24 6.46
C TRP A 121 10.70 1.57 6.15
N VAL A 122 10.02 2.38 6.97
CA VAL A 122 8.63 2.78 6.70
C VAL A 122 8.58 3.73 5.51
N ARG A 123 9.53 4.67 5.45
CA ARG A 123 9.70 5.59 4.32
C ARG A 123 9.99 4.82 3.03
N ALA A 124 10.91 3.87 3.07
CA ALA A 124 11.23 3.04 1.92
C ALA A 124 10.00 2.29 1.36
N VAL A 125 9.15 1.72 2.23
CA VAL A 125 7.93 1.02 1.77
C VAL A 125 6.84 1.99 1.26
N HIS A 126 6.77 3.19 1.82
CA HIS A 126 5.90 4.25 1.28
C HIS A 126 6.38 4.67 -0.11
N ASP A 127 7.68 4.90 -0.27
CA ASP A 127 8.31 5.22 -1.55
C ASP A 127 8.05 4.13 -2.59
N GLU A 128 8.19 2.84 -2.25
CA GLU A 128 7.83 1.71 -3.14
C GLU A 128 6.38 1.83 -3.66
N THR A 129 5.45 2.26 -2.80
CA THR A 129 4.03 2.43 -3.17
C THR A 129 3.82 3.67 -4.03
N GLN A 130 4.51 4.77 -3.73
CA GLN A 130 4.44 6.02 -4.49
C GLN A 130 5.03 5.89 -5.89
N THR A 131 6.14 5.16 -6.04
CA THR A 131 6.72 4.81 -7.34
C THR A 131 5.70 4.06 -8.20
N ALA A 132 5.06 3.02 -7.65
CA ALA A 132 4.07 2.23 -8.40
C ALA A 132 2.79 3.02 -8.77
N LEU A 133 2.40 4.02 -7.97
CA LEU A 133 1.32 4.94 -8.31
C LEU A 133 1.72 5.92 -9.40
N THR A 134 2.96 6.42 -9.35
CA THR A 134 3.54 7.31 -10.36
C THR A 134 3.61 6.62 -11.72
N GLU A 135 4.21 5.43 -11.79
CA GLU A 135 4.28 4.62 -13.01
C GLU A 135 2.89 4.36 -13.62
N ARG A 136 1.91 3.99 -12.79
CA ARG A 136 0.53 3.77 -13.24
C ARG A 136 -0.13 5.03 -13.80
N THR A 137 0.20 6.19 -13.21
CA THR A 137 -0.35 7.48 -13.63
C THR A 137 0.25 7.90 -14.97
N LEU A 138 1.56 7.74 -15.14
CA LEU A 138 2.27 7.98 -16.41
C LEU A 138 1.73 7.10 -17.53
N ASP A 139 1.52 5.80 -17.26
CA ASP A 139 0.89 4.89 -18.21
C ASP A 139 -0.54 5.32 -18.58
N ALA A 140 -1.35 5.77 -17.62
CA ALA A 140 -2.70 6.27 -17.88
C ALA A 140 -2.71 7.62 -18.65
N LEU A 141 -1.64 8.40 -18.56
CA LEU A 141 -1.39 9.60 -19.37
C LEU A 141 -0.90 9.26 -20.80
N GLY A 142 -0.58 7.99 -21.09
CA GLY A 142 0.02 7.58 -22.36
C GLY A 142 1.50 7.96 -22.49
N LEU A 143 2.19 8.21 -21.36
CA LEU A 143 3.58 8.62 -21.31
C LEU A 143 4.47 7.41 -20.98
N ALA A 144 4.81 6.62 -21.99
CA ALA A 144 5.65 5.42 -21.82
C ALA A 144 7.12 5.78 -21.47
N GLU A 145 7.61 6.90 -21.99
CA GLU A 145 8.97 7.42 -21.80
C GLU A 145 8.90 8.91 -21.43
N PRO A 146 8.48 9.25 -20.20
CA PRO A 146 8.47 10.64 -19.76
C PRO A 146 9.90 11.16 -19.59
N ASP A 147 10.09 12.46 -19.80
CA ASP A 147 11.32 13.11 -19.36
C ASP A 147 11.40 13.16 -17.82
N GLU A 148 12.61 13.39 -17.29
CA GLU A 148 12.88 13.43 -15.86
C GLU A 148 12.02 14.45 -15.09
N VAL A 149 11.74 15.61 -15.70
CA VAL A 149 10.96 16.68 -15.06
C VAL A 149 9.49 16.26 -14.97
N THR A 150 8.96 15.62 -16.00
CA THR A 150 7.60 15.08 -16.03
C THR A 150 7.41 13.97 -14.99
N GLU A 151 8.35 13.03 -14.90
CA GLU A 151 8.32 11.97 -13.88
C GLU A 151 8.34 12.57 -12.46
N LEU A 152 9.26 13.50 -12.19
CA LEU A 152 9.35 14.19 -10.91
C LEU A 152 8.10 15.00 -10.59
N ALA A 153 7.48 15.64 -11.58
CA ALA A 153 6.24 16.39 -11.41
C ALA A 153 5.07 15.48 -11.02
N VAL A 154 4.90 14.32 -11.66
CA VAL A 154 3.87 13.35 -11.30
C VAL A 154 4.12 12.78 -9.90
N ARG A 155 5.37 12.48 -9.56
CA ARG A 155 5.73 12.02 -8.21
C ARG A 155 5.42 13.08 -7.14
N ALA A 156 5.76 14.34 -7.39
CA ALA A 156 5.45 15.45 -6.48
C ALA A 156 3.95 15.70 -6.37
N TRP A 157 3.20 15.56 -7.46
CA TRP A 157 1.74 15.64 -7.46
C TRP A 157 1.09 14.57 -6.58
N TRP A 158 1.66 13.37 -6.48
CA TRP A 158 1.18 12.36 -5.53
C TRP A 158 1.39 12.74 -4.06
N ALA A 159 2.50 13.40 -3.72
CA ALA A 159 2.70 13.94 -2.38
C ALA A 159 1.68 15.05 -2.06
N PHE A 160 1.40 15.93 -3.03
CA PHE A 160 0.32 16.92 -2.92
C PHE A 160 -1.06 16.24 -2.75
N THR A 161 -1.35 15.21 -3.53
CA THR A 161 -2.60 14.44 -3.50
C THR A 161 -2.81 13.79 -2.13
N GLU A 162 -1.76 13.19 -1.57
CA GLU A 162 -1.76 12.61 -0.24
C GLU A 162 -2.08 13.66 0.83
N GLU A 163 -1.36 14.77 0.85
CA GLU A 163 -1.56 15.87 1.79
C GLU A 163 -2.98 16.41 1.73
N LEU A 164 -3.42 16.76 0.53
CA LEU A 164 -4.74 17.35 0.30
C LEU A 164 -5.86 16.40 0.73
N THR A 165 -5.75 15.12 0.38
CA THR A 165 -6.75 14.11 0.78
C THR A 165 -6.81 13.95 2.30
N ILE A 166 -5.65 13.94 2.96
CA ILE A 166 -5.56 13.87 4.42
C ILE A 166 -6.22 15.11 5.05
N GLU A 167 -5.89 16.31 4.60
CA GLU A 167 -6.48 17.54 5.14
C GLU A 167 -8.00 17.60 4.90
N TRP A 168 -8.44 17.27 3.68
CA TRP A 168 -9.84 17.28 3.28
C TRP A 168 -10.70 16.34 4.12
N THR A 169 -10.26 15.09 4.26
CA THR A 169 -10.97 14.06 5.04
C THR A 169 -10.98 14.37 6.54
N GLY A 170 -9.94 15.02 7.05
CA GLY A 170 -9.87 15.46 8.45
C GLY A 170 -10.88 16.56 8.81
N ARG A 171 -11.35 17.33 7.81
CA ARG A 171 -12.31 18.44 7.99
C ARG A 171 -13.77 18.02 7.84
N GLY A 172 -14.06 16.74 7.61
CA GLY A 172 -15.43 16.24 7.44
C GLY A 172 -16.13 16.72 6.17
N ARG A 173 -15.38 17.15 5.15
CA ARG A 173 -15.95 17.57 3.86
C ARG A 173 -16.47 16.36 3.06
N THR A 174 -17.61 16.52 2.41
CA THR A 174 -18.33 15.43 1.72
C THR A 174 -18.33 15.54 0.20
N ASP A 175 -17.96 16.69 -0.37
CA ASP A 175 -17.89 16.86 -1.82
C ASP A 175 -16.64 16.17 -2.39
N HIS A 176 -16.82 14.90 -2.73
CA HIS A 176 -15.75 14.06 -3.27
C HIS A 176 -15.41 14.43 -4.71
N ASP A 177 -16.41 14.80 -5.51
CA ASP A 177 -16.23 15.09 -6.92
C ASP A 177 -15.42 16.37 -7.11
N ALA A 178 -15.67 17.41 -6.30
CA ALA A 178 -14.85 18.63 -6.35
C ALA A 178 -13.37 18.37 -6.02
N LEU A 179 -13.08 17.45 -5.10
CA LEU A 179 -11.70 17.06 -4.77
C LEU A 179 -11.05 16.30 -5.93
N VAL A 180 -11.77 15.36 -6.54
CA VAL A 180 -11.28 14.59 -7.70
C VAL A 180 -10.99 15.54 -8.87
N GLU A 181 -11.90 16.46 -9.19
CA GLU A 181 -11.71 17.42 -10.28
C GLU A 181 -10.50 18.32 -10.06
N LEU A 182 -10.31 18.84 -8.84
CA LEU A 182 -9.14 19.64 -8.50
C LEU A 182 -7.82 18.86 -8.69
N LEU A 183 -7.79 17.60 -8.25
CA LEU A 183 -6.61 16.74 -8.39
C LEU A 183 -6.31 16.43 -9.86
N LEU A 184 -7.34 16.14 -10.67
CA LEU A 184 -7.17 15.90 -12.10
C LEU A 184 -6.73 17.17 -12.84
N SER A 185 -7.31 18.34 -12.52
CA SER A 185 -6.92 19.61 -13.15
C SER A 185 -5.50 20.02 -12.82
N THR A 186 -5.05 19.76 -11.58
CA THR A 186 -3.66 20.06 -11.17
C THR A 186 -2.67 19.13 -11.87
N LEU A 187 -2.99 17.85 -12.04
CA LEU A 187 -2.17 16.93 -12.82
C LEU A 187 -2.05 17.37 -14.29
N ASP A 188 -3.18 17.69 -14.92
CA ASP A 188 -3.22 18.12 -16.33
C ASP A 188 -2.35 19.38 -16.56
N GLY A 189 -2.44 20.37 -15.66
CA GLY A 189 -1.63 21.57 -15.73
C GLY A 189 -0.12 21.35 -15.48
N LEU A 190 0.26 20.29 -14.77
CA LEU A 190 1.67 19.92 -14.58
C LEU A 190 2.27 19.26 -15.82
N VAL A 191 1.47 18.49 -16.57
CA VAL A 191 1.92 17.69 -17.71
C VAL A 191 1.87 18.48 -19.03
N ARG A 192 0.93 19.41 -19.21
CA ARG A 192 0.76 20.20 -20.45
C ARG A 192 1.69 21.42 -20.58
N ARG A 193 2.85 21.40 -19.93
CA ARG A 193 3.81 22.52 -19.96
C ARG A 193 4.44 22.71 -21.32
#